data_AF-A0A7W1UD05-F1
#
_entry.id   AF-A0A7W1UD05-F1
#
_cell.length_a   1.000
_cell.length_b   1.000
_cell.length_c   1.000
_cell.angle_alpha   90.00
_cell.angle_beta   90.00
_cell.angle_gamma   90.00
#
_symmetry.space_group_name_H-M   'P 1'
#
loop_
_entity.id
_entity.type
_entity.pdbx_description
1 polymer ?
#
loop_
_entity_poly.entity_id
_entity_poly.type
_entity_poly.pdbx_seq_one_letter_code
_entity_poly.pdbx_strand_id
1 'polypeptide(L)'
;MPSRSGKQEISPKRIDLPETFLLQINQEQELQTLLQLIEKESRRLLLAEGISVFLLDRKECELWFPLAVSGKVLRLDARLGIAGACVATGELINVKDVQSDSRFFSGIDAQIKRQTQTLLALPVRDRTGEIIGVFEAVNKKGKDFTAQDEIVAQALVDGIAIPLQKFHVMEQLRRERERLQQENAHLWKEVEGQFSTKKLMGNSLPMQRLIRIIDQVRDSSVDVLITGENGTGKELVAKAIHYSSPRARQPFVAINCAAIPETLIESELFGISKGTATDVEARIGKFEQANKGTLFLDEIGDLGVSAQAKVLRVLQERAVDPVGKREAVPLDIRIIAATNKNLEAAIKAGTFRDDLYYRLKVVHVHTPALREIPADIPLLVNYFLDLYSSQMDRPRKKLSAKAMQRFMEYSWPGNIRQLENEIKRLMVMVRGTTINEDVLEEGIRCPVQMTGGTVDPKGRSLHQAVDELEQRMIKETLLACRFNQVQTAKRLGLSRQGLIKKIKRHNIQVNHLRDEVYESP
;
A
#
# COMPACT_ATOMS: atom_id res chain seq x y z
N MET A 1 86.29 30.65 21.02
CA MET A 1 85.36 30.25 19.92
C MET A 1 84.59 29.02 20.40
N PRO A 2 83.26 28.98 20.26
CA PRO A 2 82.39 29.20 21.42
C PRO A 2 81.48 28.01 21.80
N SER A 3 80.98 28.14 23.04
CA SER A 3 79.79 27.58 23.67
C SER A 3 78.64 27.16 22.77
N ARG A 4 78.06 25.98 23.04
CA ARG A 4 76.65 25.69 22.75
C ARG A 4 75.91 25.37 24.04
N SER A 5 75.19 26.39 24.49
CA SER A 5 74.14 26.39 25.50
C SER A 5 73.04 25.38 25.18
N GLY A 6 72.53 24.74 26.23
CA GLY A 6 71.42 23.80 26.17
C GLY A 6 70.15 24.42 25.57
N LYS A 7 69.45 23.61 24.78
CA LYS A 7 68.01 23.76 24.56
C LYS A 7 67.33 22.69 25.41
N GLN A 8 66.78 23.11 26.54
CA GLN A 8 65.73 22.35 27.22
C GLN A 8 64.53 22.33 26.27
N GLU A 9 64.18 21.15 25.77
CA GLU A 9 62.85 20.91 25.20
C GLU A 9 61.82 21.09 26.32
N ILE A 10 61.03 22.15 26.20
CA ILE A 10 59.90 22.42 27.09
C ILE A 10 58.76 21.54 26.58
N SER A 11 58.54 20.38 27.23
CA SER A 11 57.31 19.60 27.08
C SER A 11 56.09 20.52 27.35
N PRO A 12 55.04 20.51 26.51
CA PRO A 12 53.84 21.28 26.79
C PRO A 12 53.22 20.74 28.07
N LYS A 13 53.15 21.58 29.12
CA LYS A 13 52.45 21.26 30.37
C LYS A 13 51.03 20.84 30.01
N ARG A 14 50.66 19.59 30.28
CA ARG A 14 49.26 19.15 30.31
C ARG A 14 48.53 20.09 31.28
N ILE A 15 47.57 20.85 30.76
CA ILE A 15 46.64 21.59 31.59
C ILE A 15 45.59 20.59 32.05
N ASP A 16 45.61 20.25 33.33
CA ASP A 16 44.59 19.36 33.90
C ASP A 16 43.29 20.15 34.07
N LEU A 17 42.30 19.81 33.25
CA LEU A 17 40.93 20.23 33.50
C LEU A 17 40.46 19.67 34.85
N PRO A 18 39.55 20.36 35.56
CA PRO A 18 39.02 19.83 36.81
C PRO A 18 38.42 18.43 36.60
N GLU A 19 38.91 17.42 37.32
CA GLU A 19 38.41 16.03 37.20
C GLU A 19 36.90 15.94 37.45
N THR A 20 36.40 16.75 38.38
CA THR A 20 34.97 16.87 38.69
C THR A 20 34.15 17.33 37.48
N PHE A 21 34.68 18.24 36.67
CA PHE A 21 34.03 18.69 35.43
C PHE A 21 33.99 17.58 34.39
N LEU A 22 35.12 16.91 34.14
CA LEU A 22 35.20 15.80 33.19
C LEU A 22 34.27 14.63 33.58
N LEU A 23 34.15 14.33 34.87
CA LEU A 23 33.22 13.32 35.36
C LEU A 23 31.76 13.72 35.11
N GLN A 24 31.40 14.97 35.42
CA GLN A 24 30.04 15.49 35.24
C GLN A 24 29.60 15.46 33.78
N ILE A 25 30.42 15.96 32.85
CA ILE A 25 30.05 16.00 31.42
C ILE A 25 29.92 14.59 30.81
N ASN A 26 30.69 13.62 31.30
CA ASN A 26 30.66 12.24 30.78
C ASN A 26 29.45 11.44 31.29
N GLN A 27 28.92 11.78 32.47
CA GLN A 27 27.75 11.11 33.04
C GLN A 27 26.42 11.73 32.58
N GLU A 28 26.47 12.95 32.04
CA GLU A 28 25.29 13.71 31.65
C GLU A 28 24.49 13.01 30.53
N GLN A 29 23.16 13.03 30.66
CA GLN A 29 22.23 12.39 29.73
C GLN A 29 21.33 13.41 29.01
N GLU A 30 21.37 14.68 29.41
CA GLU A 30 20.63 15.75 28.77
C GLU A 30 21.59 16.73 28.06
N LEU A 31 21.41 16.90 26.74
CA LEU A 31 22.26 17.79 25.93
C LEU A 31 22.23 19.23 26.45
N GLN A 32 21.06 19.71 26.91
CA GLN A 32 20.92 21.05 27.44
C GLN A 32 21.76 21.25 28.71
N THR A 33 21.71 20.30 29.64
CA THR A 33 22.48 20.31 30.88
C THR A 33 23.97 20.17 30.60
N LEU A 34 24.35 19.30 29.66
CA LEU A 34 25.74 19.16 29.20
C LEU A 34 26.28 20.50 28.69
N LEU A 35 25.54 21.16 27.80
CA LEU A 35 25.97 22.44 27.21
C LEU A 35 26.06 23.55 28.25
N GLN A 36 25.16 23.59 29.23
CA GLN A 36 25.24 24.55 30.35
C GLN A 36 26.47 24.32 31.22
N LEU A 37 26.83 23.06 31.49
CA LEU A 37 28.06 22.71 32.22
C LEU A 37 29.30 23.15 31.44
N ILE A 38 29.35 22.86 30.14
CA ILE A 38 30.43 23.28 29.24
C ILE A 38 30.55 24.80 29.22
N GLU A 39 29.44 25.52 29.04
CA GLU A 39 29.40 26.98 29.01
C GLU A 39 29.96 27.58 30.31
N LYS A 40 29.48 27.08 31.46
CA LYS A 40 29.85 27.59 32.78
C LYS A 40 31.33 27.42 33.08
N GLU A 41 31.88 26.21 32.91
CA GLU A 41 33.30 25.95 33.21
C GLU A 41 34.22 26.59 32.17
N SER A 42 33.87 26.56 30.89
CA SER A 42 34.66 27.18 29.84
C SER A 42 34.73 28.70 30.01
N ARG A 43 33.63 29.35 30.40
CA ARG A 43 33.59 30.80 30.68
C ARG A 43 34.55 31.17 31.82
N ARG A 44 34.61 30.33 32.87
CA ARG A 44 35.51 30.53 34.02
C ARG A 44 36.97 30.37 33.63
N LEU A 45 37.30 29.30 32.89
CA LEU A 45 38.68 28.97 32.51
C LEU A 45 39.25 29.93 31.46
N LEU A 46 38.45 30.32 30.47
CA LEU A 46 38.87 31.23 29.40
C LEU A 46 38.67 32.70 29.74
N LEU A 47 38.07 33.03 30.90
CA LEU A 47 37.68 34.40 31.26
C LEU A 47 36.90 35.11 30.13
N ALA A 48 36.06 34.37 29.41
CA ALA A 48 35.25 34.89 28.31
C ALA A 48 33.92 35.45 28.83
N GLU A 49 33.24 36.27 28.02
CA GLU A 49 31.88 36.72 28.32
C GLU A 49 30.85 35.68 27.88
N GLY A 50 31.05 35.10 26.69
CA GLY A 50 30.18 34.10 26.09
C GLY A 50 30.94 32.85 25.66
N ILE A 51 30.27 31.71 25.77
CA ILE A 51 30.72 30.42 25.23
C ILE A 51 29.55 29.84 24.43
N SER A 52 29.84 29.32 23.24
CA SER A 52 28.88 28.62 22.40
C SER A 52 29.49 27.37 21.80
N VAL A 53 28.67 26.32 21.66
CA VAL A 53 29.02 25.11 20.91
C VAL A 53 27.97 24.94 19.82
N PHE A 54 28.43 25.01 18.57
CA PHE A 54 27.62 24.71 17.39
C PHE A 54 27.83 23.25 16.99
N LEU A 55 26.75 22.55 16.66
CA LEU A 55 26.82 21.22 16.06
C LEU A 55 26.65 21.34 14.54
N LEU A 56 27.45 20.59 13.79
CA LEU A 56 27.44 20.60 12.33
C LEU A 56 26.47 19.54 11.80
N ASP A 57 25.43 19.96 11.07
CA ASP A 57 24.63 19.09 10.23
C ASP A 57 25.19 19.12 8.80
N ARG A 58 25.95 18.08 8.44
CA ARG A 58 26.62 17.99 7.14
C ARG A 58 25.66 17.80 5.98
N LYS A 59 24.49 17.19 6.21
CA LYS A 59 23.54 16.91 5.12
C LYS A 59 22.91 18.20 4.62
N GLU A 60 22.52 19.05 5.56
CA GLU A 60 21.89 20.34 5.27
C GLU A 60 22.91 21.48 5.13
N CYS A 61 24.21 21.22 5.38
CA CYS A 61 25.27 22.23 5.45
C CYS A 61 24.95 23.35 6.46
N GLU A 62 24.45 22.99 7.64
CA GLU A 62 24.05 23.93 8.69
C GLU A 62 24.88 23.76 9.97
N LEU A 63 25.26 24.87 10.59
CA LEU A 63 25.67 24.93 11.99
C LEU A 63 24.46 25.31 12.84
N TRP A 64 24.15 24.52 13.85
CA TRP A 64 23.02 24.81 14.74
C TRP A 64 23.43 24.84 16.21
N PHE A 65 22.81 25.76 16.93
CA PHE A 65 23.05 25.99 18.35
C PHE A 65 22.02 25.19 19.16
N PRO A 66 22.44 24.18 19.94
CA PRO A 66 21.48 23.27 20.56
C PRO A 66 20.78 23.86 21.78
N LEU A 67 21.35 24.91 22.40
CA LEU A 67 20.71 25.63 23.50
C LEU A 67 19.76 26.68 22.91
N ALA A 68 18.46 26.54 23.12
CA ALA A 68 17.50 27.51 22.60
C ALA A 68 17.75 28.91 23.19
N VAL A 69 17.92 29.93 22.34
CA VAL A 69 17.97 31.33 22.77
C VAL A 69 16.58 31.93 22.55
N SER A 70 15.98 32.49 23.59
CA SER A 70 14.60 33.03 23.54
C SER A 70 13.55 32.01 23.03
N GLY A 71 13.75 30.72 23.33
CA GLY A 71 12.82 29.64 22.94
C GLY A 71 12.94 29.15 21.50
N LYS A 72 13.95 29.60 20.73
CA LYS A 72 14.23 29.11 19.37
C LYS A 72 15.62 28.51 19.25
N VAL A 73 15.71 27.40 18.51
CA VAL A 73 16.98 26.80 18.06
C VAL A 73 17.54 27.66 16.93
N LEU A 74 18.77 28.15 17.09
CA LEU A 74 19.45 28.94 16.08
C LEU A 74 20.08 28.00 15.04
N ARG A 75 19.87 28.27 13.75
CA ARG A 75 20.54 27.58 12.65
C ARG A 75 21.14 28.58 11.68
N LEU A 76 22.32 28.26 11.16
CA LEU A 76 23.13 29.11 10.31
C LEU A 76 23.72 28.26 9.20
N ASP A 77 23.86 28.82 8.01
CA ASP A 77 24.62 28.17 6.94
C ASP A 77 26.07 27.97 7.38
N ALA A 78 26.56 26.72 7.33
CA ALA A 78 27.90 26.36 7.79
C ALA A 78 29.03 26.98 6.94
N ARG A 79 28.70 27.69 5.85
CA ARG A 79 29.65 28.41 5.00
C ARG A 79 29.84 29.88 5.41
N LEU A 80 29.04 30.37 6.35
CA LEU A 80 29.05 31.76 6.78
C LEU A 80 29.72 31.93 8.14
N GLY A 81 30.25 33.13 8.40
CA GLY A 81 30.80 33.47 9.72
C GLY A 81 32.21 32.93 9.97
N ILE A 82 32.77 33.31 11.11
CA ILE A 82 34.05 32.77 11.59
C ILE A 82 33.89 31.29 11.98
N ALA A 83 32.75 30.89 12.55
CA ALA A 83 32.42 29.48 12.78
C ALA A 83 32.47 28.65 11.50
N GLY A 84 31.86 29.12 10.41
CA GLY A 84 31.89 28.42 9.13
C GLY A 84 33.29 28.35 8.53
N ALA A 85 34.08 29.43 8.64
CA ALA A 85 35.48 29.41 8.24
C ALA A 85 36.30 28.36 9.04
N CYS A 86 36.05 28.24 10.35
CA CYS A 86 36.66 27.24 11.22
C CYS A 86 36.31 25.80 10.80
N VAL A 87 35.05 25.55 10.39
CA VAL A 87 34.66 24.26 9.81
C VAL A 87 35.38 23.99 8.49
N ALA A 88 35.46 25.00 7.61
CA ALA A 88 36.03 24.85 6.28
C ALA A 88 37.55 24.62 6.30
N THR A 89 38.29 25.33 7.15
CA THR A 89 39.75 25.17 7.30
C THR A 89 40.09 24.01 8.22
N GLY A 90 39.25 23.73 9.22
CA GLY A 90 39.56 22.82 10.32
C GLY A 90 40.66 23.34 11.24
N GLU A 91 40.93 24.64 11.22
CA GLU A 91 41.96 25.29 12.03
C GLU A 91 41.33 26.13 13.14
N LEU A 92 42.07 26.30 14.23
CA LEU A 92 41.73 27.29 15.26
C LEU A 92 41.81 28.69 14.66
N ILE A 93 40.80 29.52 14.93
CA ILE A 93 40.76 30.92 14.50
C ILE A 93 40.64 31.82 15.73
N ASN A 94 41.65 32.67 15.94
CA ASN A 94 41.67 33.67 17.01
C ASN A 94 41.61 35.08 16.40
N VAL A 95 40.50 35.77 16.61
CA VAL A 95 40.19 37.10 16.08
C VAL A 95 40.20 38.13 17.21
N LYS A 96 41.09 39.10 17.10
CA LYS A 96 41.27 40.18 18.09
C LYS A 96 40.26 41.32 17.94
N ASP A 97 39.83 41.58 16.70
CA ASP A 97 38.78 42.53 16.40
C ASP A 97 37.91 41.99 15.27
N VAL A 98 36.73 41.47 15.64
CA VAL A 98 35.79 40.90 14.67
C VAL A 98 35.22 41.93 13.71
N GLN A 99 35.21 43.22 14.06
CA GLN A 99 34.72 44.28 13.16
C GLN A 99 35.67 44.49 11.97
N SER A 100 36.94 44.14 12.14
CA SER A 100 37.96 44.18 11.08
C SER A 100 38.03 42.90 10.23
N ASP A 101 37.35 41.83 10.65
CA ASP A 101 37.37 40.55 9.94
C ASP A 101 36.18 40.42 8.97
N SER A 102 36.50 40.36 7.67
CA SER A 102 35.49 40.22 6.60
C SER A 102 34.58 38.99 6.71
N ARG A 103 34.96 37.97 7.50
CA ARG A 103 34.18 36.75 7.72
C ARG A 103 33.17 36.90 8.84
N PHE A 104 33.22 37.97 9.65
CA PHE A 104 32.33 38.13 10.78
C PHE A 104 30.86 38.28 10.34
N PHE A 105 29.98 37.52 10.98
CA PHE A 105 28.55 37.54 10.71
C PHE A 105 27.78 38.07 11.93
N SER A 106 27.27 39.30 11.85
CA SER A 106 26.60 40.01 12.96
C SER A 106 25.15 39.58 13.21
N GLY A 107 24.59 38.67 12.40
CA GLY A 107 23.20 38.24 12.53
C GLY A 107 22.88 37.55 13.86
N ILE A 108 23.89 36.94 14.51
CA ILE A 108 23.77 36.30 15.82
C ILE A 108 23.78 37.35 16.93
N ASP A 109 24.69 38.33 16.86
CA ASP A 109 24.81 39.46 17.80
C ASP A 109 23.48 40.20 17.97
N ALA A 110 22.78 40.44 16.86
CA ALA A 110 21.46 41.08 16.85
C ALA A 110 20.38 40.26 17.58
N GLN A 111 20.43 38.93 17.49
CA GLN A 111 19.45 38.04 18.10
C GLN A 111 19.70 37.79 19.59
N ILE A 112 20.98 37.77 20.00
CA ILE A 112 21.39 37.53 21.40
C ILE A 112 21.62 38.86 22.16
N LYS A 113 21.43 40.01 21.49
CA LYS A 113 21.68 41.37 22.02
C LYS A 113 23.08 41.50 22.64
N ARG A 114 24.08 40.95 21.97
CA ARG A 114 25.49 41.00 22.36
C ARG A 114 26.29 41.69 21.26
N GLN A 115 27.31 42.45 21.64
CA GLN A 115 28.29 42.99 20.70
C GLN A 115 29.59 42.22 20.86
N THR A 116 29.94 41.44 19.84
CA THR A 116 31.18 40.67 19.81
C THR A 116 32.33 41.58 19.38
N GLN A 117 33.45 41.49 20.09
CA GLN A 117 34.69 42.24 19.86
C GLN A 117 35.85 41.28 19.57
N THR A 118 36.08 40.32 20.47
CA THR A 118 37.08 39.25 20.30
C THR A 118 36.38 37.91 20.16
N LEU A 119 36.93 37.01 19.35
CA LEU A 119 36.35 35.69 19.10
C LEU A 119 37.44 34.64 18.94
N LEU A 120 37.31 33.53 19.64
CA LEU A 120 38.16 32.35 19.54
C LEU A 120 37.29 31.16 19.12
N ALA A 121 37.53 30.61 17.93
CA ALA A 121 36.78 29.49 17.36
C ALA A 121 37.69 28.27 17.16
N LEU A 122 37.23 27.09 17.60
CA LEU A 122 37.95 25.83 17.50
C LEU A 122 37.04 24.74 16.91
N PRO A 123 37.54 23.88 16.01
CA PRO A 123 36.75 22.78 15.49
C PRO A 123 36.64 21.67 16.54
N VAL A 124 35.42 21.23 16.82
CA VAL A 124 35.18 20.04 17.63
C VAL A 124 35.25 18.83 16.72
N ARG A 125 36.18 17.92 17.00
CA ARG A 125 36.43 16.72 16.20
C ARG A 125 35.98 15.47 16.93
N ASP A 126 35.47 14.51 16.20
CA ASP A 126 35.19 13.19 16.73
C ASP A 126 36.44 12.31 16.77
N ARG A 127 36.27 11.05 17.21
CA ARG A 127 37.38 10.07 17.29
C ARG A 127 37.99 9.70 15.93
N THR A 128 37.30 9.95 14.83
CA THR A 128 37.79 9.69 13.46
C THR A 128 38.55 10.91 12.90
N GLY A 129 38.54 12.04 13.62
CA GLY A 129 39.13 13.30 13.20
C GLY A 129 38.16 14.19 12.41
N GLU A 130 36.94 13.73 12.21
CA GLU A 130 35.89 14.47 11.51
C GLU A 130 35.36 15.63 12.36
N ILE A 131 35.18 16.80 11.75
CA ILE A 131 34.57 17.94 12.42
C ILE A 131 33.08 17.68 12.60
N ILE A 132 32.62 17.71 13.85
CA ILE A 132 31.23 17.53 14.28
C ILE A 132 30.60 18.83 14.79
N GLY A 133 31.40 19.89 14.96
CA GLY A 133 30.93 21.16 15.46
C GLY A 133 32.03 22.20 15.62
N VAL A 134 31.67 23.34 16.20
CA VAL A 134 32.60 24.44 16.51
C VAL A 134 32.37 24.89 17.94
N PHE A 135 33.44 24.99 18.71
CA PHE A 135 33.46 25.66 20.00
C PHE A 135 33.86 27.12 19.78
N GLU A 136 33.09 28.05 20.31
CA GLU A 136 33.37 29.48 20.25
C GLU A 136 33.40 30.11 21.64
N ALA A 137 34.41 30.95 21.88
CA ALA A 137 34.47 31.84 23.02
C ALA A 137 34.52 33.29 22.52
N VAL A 138 33.71 34.17 23.13
CA VAL A 138 33.61 35.57 22.73
C VAL A 138 33.88 36.52 23.88
N ASN A 139 34.44 37.68 23.54
CA ASN A 139 34.74 38.80 24.45
C ASN A 139 35.59 38.38 25.67
N LYS A 140 36.88 38.18 25.45
CA LYS A 140 37.86 37.93 26.52
C LYS A 140 37.91 39.10 27.51
N LYS A 141 37.84 38.80 28.81
CA LYS A 141 38.06 39.78 29.88
C LYS A 141 39.56 40.09 29.98
N GLY A 142 39.92 41.36 29.83
CA GLY A 142 41.30 41.83 30.03
C GLY A 142 42.15 42.02 28.77
N LYS A 143 41.53 42.08 27.57
CA LYS A 143 42.07 42.31 26.19
C LYS A 143 41.82 41.10 25.27
N ASP A 144 42.83 40.62 24.55
CA ASP A 144 42.72 39.61 23.50
C ASP A 144 42.91 38.19 24.06
N PHE A 145 42.37 37.18 23.37
CA PHE A 145 42.73 35.78 23.63
C PHE A 145 44.22 35.56 23.32
N THR A 146 44.93 35.00 24.28
CA THR A 146 46.37 34.73 24.21
C THR A 146 46.65 33.31 23.74
N ALA A 147 47.90 32.99 23.38
CA ALA A 147 48.32 31.62 23.08
C ALA A 147 48.05 30.65 24.25
N GLN A 148 48.06 31.13 25.49
CA GLN A 148 47.70 30.32 26.64
C GLN A 148 46.20 29.98 26.65
N ASP A 149 45.35 30.90 26.22
CA ASP A 149 43.90 30.68 26.11
C ASP A 149 43.58 29.67 25.00
N GLU A 150 44.33 29.69 23.90
CA GLU A 150 44.22 28.70 22.81
C GLU A 150 44.50 27.28 23.32
N ILE A 151 45.56 27.10 24.13
CA ILE A 151 45.89 25.79 24.72
C ILE A 151 44.78 25.33 25.68
N VAL A 152 44.24 26.23 26.51
CA VAL A 152 43.13 25.91 27.43
C VAL A 152 41.87 25.54 26.64
N ALA A 153 41.55 26.29 25.60
CA ALA A 153 40.39 26.04 24.74
C ALA A 153 40.52 24.69 24.01
N GLN A 154 41.72 24.35 23.53
CA GLN A 154 41.97 23.06 22.89
C GLN A 154 41.74 21.90 23.87
N ALA A 155 42.25 22.00 25.10
CA ALA A 155 42.02 20.99 26.13
C ALA A 155 40.52 20.83 26.46
N LEU A 156 39.77 21.93 26.51
CA LEU A 156 38.32 21.91 26.69
C LEU A 156 37.62 21.17 25.54
N VAL A 157 37.95 21.51 24.30
CA VAL A 157 37.39 20.86 23.09
C VAL A 157 37.64 19.36 23.10
N ASP A 158 38.86 18.93 23.42
CA ASP A 158 39.23 17.52 23.50
C ASP A 158 38.42 16.79 24.59
N GLY A 159 38.16 17.44 25.73
CA GLY A 159 37.38 16.89 26.83
C GLY A 159 35.87 16.76 26.53
N ILE A 160 35.30 17.68 25.76
CA ILE A 160 33.85 17.72 25.45
C ILE A 160 33.48 16.95 24.17
N ALA A 161 34.45 16.64 23.32
CA ALA A 161 34.24 16.00 22.02
C ALA A 161 33.43 14.69 22.12
N ILE A 162 33.79 13.79 23.03
CA ILE A 162 33.13 12.49 23.19
C ILE A 162 31.67 12.64 23.66
N PRO A 163 31.38 13.36 24.76
CA PRO A 163 30.00 13.65 25.16
C PRO A 163 29.17 14.27 24.03
N LEU A 164 29.70 15.27 23.33
CA LEU A 164 28.98 15.92 22.24
C LEU A 164 28.71 14.99 21.05
N GLN A 165 29.68 14.13 20.69
CA GLN A 165 29.50 13.11 19.65
C GLN A 165 28.35 12.16 19.99
N LYS A 166 28.29 11.68 21.24
CA LYS A 166 27.20 10.80 21.71
C LYS A 166 25.83 11.45 21.47
N PHE A 167 25.68 12.72 21.87
CA PHE A 167 24.42 13.43 21.68
C PHE A 167 24.09 13.70 20.22
N HIS A 168 25.08 14.06 19.40
CA HIS A 168 24.90 14.29 17.97
C HIS A 168 24.33 13.06 17.26
N VAL A 169 24.91 11.87 17.52
CA VAL A 169 24.44 10.60 16.95
C VAL A 169 23.04 10.24 17.46
N MET A 170 22.78 10.40 18.76
CA MET A 170 21.46 10.12 19.33
C MET A 170 20.37 11.00 18.72
N GLU A 171 20.65 12.28 18.49
CA GLU A 171 19.72 13.23 17.88
C GLU A 171 19.43 12.87 16.40
N GLN A 172 20.46 12.51 15.64
CA GLN A 172 20.30 12.02 14.26
C GLN A 172 19.42 10.77 14.20
N LEU A 173 19.66 9.79 15.08
CA LEU A 173 18.83 8.59 15.19
C LEU A 173 17.38 8.91 15.57
N ARG A 174 17.18 9.88 16.46
CA ARG A 174 15.84 10.31 16.89
C ARG A 174 15.05 10.91 15.72
N ARG A 175 15.66 11.83 14.97
CA ARG A 175 15.05 12.46 13.79
C ARG A 175 14.73 11.45 12.71
N GLU A 176 15.65 10.55 12.41
CA GLU A 176 15.43 9.51 11.41
C GLU A 176 14.28 8.57 11.83
N ARG A 177 14.23 8.19 13.11
CA ARG A 177 13.13 7.39 13.65
C ARG A 177 11.78 8.11 13.53
N GLU A 178 11.72 9.39 13.87
CA GLU A 178 10.50 10.19 13.76
C GLU A 178 10.05 10.31 12.30
N ARG A 179 10.99 10.57 11.38
CA ARG A 179 10.73 10.60 9.94
C ARG A 179 10.15 9.27 9.44
N LEU A 180 10.81 8.15 9.74
CA LEU A 180 10.35 6.82 9.35
C LEU A 180 8.99 6.47 9.97
N GLN A 181 8.70 6.94 11.18
CA GLN A 181 7.39 6.78 11.81
C GLN A 181 6.31 7.60 11.10
N GLN A 182 6.62 8.83 10.70
CA GLN A 182 5.71 9.68 9.92
C GLN A 182 5.44 9.10 8.53
N GLU A 183 6.47 8.68 7.81
CA GLU A 183 6.35 8.03 6.50
C GLU A 183 5.51 6.75 6.59
N ASN A 184 5.79 5.88 7.57
CA ASN A 184 4.96 4.69 7.81
C ASN A 184 3.51 5.05 8.13
N ALA A 185 3.27 6.04 8.99
CA ALA A 185 1.91 6.47 9.32
C ALA A 185 1.16 7.01 8.09
N HIS A 186 1.86 7.73 7.21
CA HIS A 186 1.30 8.22 5.96
C HIS A 186 0.93 7.07 5.01
N LEU A 187 1.84 6.12 4.80
CA LEU A 187 1.61 4.94 3.96
C LEU A 187 0.44 4.09 4.49
N TRP A 188 0.37 3.87 5.81
CA TRP A 188 -0.77 3.16 6.41
C TRP A 188 -2.09 3.88 6.18
N LYS A 189 -2.11 5.21 6.29
CA LYS A 189 -3.31 6.01 6.02
C LYS A 189 -3.74 5.92 4.55
N GLU A 190 -2.80 5.87 3.62
CA GLU A 190 -3.09 5.65 2.19
C GLU A 190 -3.71 4.27 1.95
N VAL A 191 -3.14 3.21 2.55
CA VAL A 191 -3.65 1.84 2.41
C VAL A 191 -5.02 1.68 3.06
N GLU A 192 -5.21 2.15 4.29
CA GLU A 192 -6.50 2.17 4.99
C GLU A 192 -7.54 2.97 4.18
N GLY A 193 -7.14 4.12 3.63
CA GLY A 193 -7.97 4.94 2.76
C GLY A 193 -8.26 4.32 1.39
N GLN A 194 -7.43 3.40 0.90
CA GLN A 194 -7.62 2.69 -0.37
C GLN A 194 -8.64 1.56 -0.25
N PHE A 195 -8.63 0.84 0.87
CA PHE A 195 -9.43 -0.36 1.04
C PHE A 195 -10.55 -0.22 2.08
N SER A 196 -10.81 0.98 2.60
CA SER A 196 -11.95 1.24 3.49
C SER A 196 -13.29 0.81 2.87
N THR A 197 -14.23 0.34 3.70
CA THR A 197 -15.62 0.06 3.30
C THR A 197 -16.28 1.23 2.56
N LYS A 198 -15.84 2.47 2.85
CA LYS A 198 -16.31 3.70 2.19
C LYS A 198 -15.95 3.78 0.69
N LYS A 199 -14.99 2.99 0.21
CA LYS A 199 -14.62 2.89 -1.21
C LYS A 199 -15.31 1.73 -1.95
N LEU A 200 -16.05 0.87 -1.25
CA LEU A 200 -16.93 -0.07 -1.94
C LEU A 200 -18.05 0.73 -2.62
N MET A 201 -17.99 0.79 -3.94
CA MET A 201 -18.94 1.54 -4.75
C MET A 201 -20.24 0.78 -4.91
N GLY A 202 -21.35 1.42 -4.56
CA GLY A 202 -22.69 0.91 -4.84
C GLY A 202 -23.72 1.43 -3.87
N ASN A 203 -24.86 1.86 -4.40
CA ASN A 203 -26.00 2.34 -3.63
C ASN A 203 -27.16 1.34 -3.64
N SER A 204 -27.07 0.27 -4.44
CA SER A 204 -28.09 -0.76 -4.50
C SER A 204 -28.31 -1.47 -3.16
N LEU A 205 -29.52 -1.98 -2.95
CA LEU A 205 -29.89 -2.70 -1.73
C LEU A 205 -28.96 -3.89 -1.42
N PRO A 206 -28.56 -4.72 -2.41
CA PRO A 206 -27.59 -5.80 -2.19
C PRO A 206 -26.22 -5.29 -1.73
N MET A 207 -25.71 -4.21 -2.34
CA MET A 207 -24.43 -3.61 -1.93
C MET A 207 -24.49 -3.00 -0.53
N GLN A 208 -25.58 -2.33 -0.17
CA GLN A 208 -25.76 -1.81 1.19
C GLN A 208 -25.80 -2.93 2.24
N ARG A 209 -26.43 -4.08 1.93
CA ARG A 209 -26.42 -5.26 2.83
C ARG A 209 -25.01 -5.81 2.98
N LEU A 210 -24.26 -5.93 1.88
CA LEU A 210 -22.86 -6.36 1.88
C LEU A 210 -22.01 -5.46 2.80
N ILE A 211 -22.11 -4.14 2.64
CA ILE A 211 -21.35 -3.16 3.45
C ILE A 211 -21.71 -3.29 4.94
N ARG A 212 -23.00 -3.43 5.29
CA ARG A 212 -23.42 -3.62 6.69
C ARG A 212 -22.84 -4.87 7.31
N ILE A 213 -22.80 -5.99 6.57
CA ILE A 213 -22.21 -7.23 7.09
C ILE A 213 -20.70 -7.04 7.30
N ILE A 214 -19.99 -6.40 6.36
CA ILE A 214 -18.57 -6.10 6.52
C ILE A 214 -18.33 -5.24 7.77
N ASP A 215 -19.15 -4.21 7.98
CA ASP A 215 -19.03 -3.33 9.14
C ASP A 215 -19.32 -4.05 10.47
N GLN A 216 -20.25 -5.01 10.50
CA GLN A 216 -20.51 -5.82 11.70
C GLN A 216 -19.36 -6.79 12.03
N VAL A 217 -18.66 -7.26 11.00
CA VAL A 217 -17.68 -8.34 11.10
C VAL A 217 -16.26 -7.80 11.26
N ARG A 218 -16.03 -6.51 10.96
CA ARG A 218 -14.69 -5.88 11.02
C ARG A 218 -14.01 -6.03 12.38
N ASP A 219 -14.74 -5.85 13.47
CA ASP A 219 -14.18 -5.84 14.85
C ASP A 219 -14.02 -7.25 15.45
N SER A 220 -14.50 -8.28 14.76
CA SER A 220 -14.44 -9.66 15.20
C SER A 220 -13.27 -10.42 14.58
N SER A 221 -12.72 -11.39 15.32
CA SER A 221 -11.71 -12.34 14.84
C SER A 221 -12.31 -13.57 14.15
N VAL A 222 -13.63 -13.63 13.99
CA VAL A 222 -14.31 -14.77 13.34
C VAL A 222 -13.88 -14.97 11.90
N ASP A 223 -13.87 -16.23 11.50
CA ASP A 223 -13.58 -16.65 10.14
C ASP A 223 -14.76 -16.31 9.21
N VAL A 224 -14.45 -15.87 7.99
CA VAL A 224 -15.45 -15.34 7.03
C VAL A 224 -15.39 -16.12 5.73
N LEU A 225 -16.53 -16.60 5.25
CA LEU A 225 -16.67 -17.20 3.94
C LEU A 225 -17.35 -16.22 2.96
N ILE A 226 -16.61 -15.79 1.95
CA ILE A 226 -17.06 -14.95 0.85
C ILE A 226 -17.45 -15.83 -0.34
N THR A 227 -18.66 -15.65 -0.87
CA THR A 227 -19.13 -16.37 -2.04
C THR A 227 -19.57 -15.40 -3.13
N GLY A 228 -19.38 -15.81 -4.38
CA GLY A 228 -19.89 -15.08 -5.53
C GLY A 228 -19.09 -15.39 -6.79
N GLU A 229 -19.62 -14.95 -7.92
CA GLU A 229 -19.05 -15.25 -9.22
C GLU A 229 -17.62 -14.70 -9.39
N ASN A 230 -16.95 -15.15 -10.45
CA ASN A 230 -15.65 -14.61 -10.80
C ASN A 230 -15.79 -13.15 -11.23
N GLY A 231 -14.91 -12.30 -10.71
CA GLY A 231 -14.86 -10.88 -11.07
C GLY A 231 -15.86 -9.99 -10.31
N THR A 232 -16.53 -10.45 -9.25
CA THR A 232 -17.41 -9.62 -8.40
C THR A 232 -16.66 -8.80 -7.34
N GLY A 233 -15.34 -8.93 -7.22
CA GLY A 233 -14.53 -8.18 -6.25
C GLY A 233 -14.38 -8.84 -4.87
N LYS A 234 -14.44 -10.18 -4.78
CA LYS A 234 -14.24 -10.93 -3.52
C LYS A 234 -12.97 -10.54 -2.76
N GLU A 235 -11.85 -10.33 -3.47
CA GLU A 235 -10.59 -9.88 -2.87
C GLU A 235 -10.70 -8.46 -2.27
N LEU A 236 -11.41 -7.55 -2.93
CA LEU A 236 -11.66 -6.20 -2.40
C LEU A 236 -12.50 -6.26 -1.12
N VAL A 237 -13.48 -7.16 -1.05
CA VAL A 237 -14.26 -7.39 0.16
C VAL A 237 -13.38 -7.93 1.29
N ALA A 238 -12.49 -8.90 1.01
CA ALA A 238 -11.55 -9.43 1.99
C ALA A 238 -10.59 -8.35 2.53
N LYS A 239 -10.02 -7.53 1.63
CA LYS A 239 -9.19 -6.38 2.00
C LYS A 239 -9.99 -5.37 2.81
N ALA A 240 -11.23 -5.09 2.42
CA ALA A 240 -12.10 -4.19 3.16
C ALA A 240 -12.38 -4.67 4.57
N ILE A 241 -12.61 -5.97 4.79
CA ILE A 241 -12.75 -6.55 6.12
C ILE A 241 -11.46 -6.38 6.94
N HIS A 242 -10.30 -6.66 6.35
CA HIS A 242 -9.01 -6.59 7.05
C HIS A 242 -8.59 -5.17 7.43
N TYR A 243 -8.52 -4.24 6.46
CA TYR A 243 -8.10 -2.85 6.69
C TYR A 243 -9.11 -2.02 7.48
N SER A 244 -10.30 -2.58 7.67
CA SER A 244 -11.32 -2.04 8.56
C SER A 244 -11.23 -2.55 10.00
N SER A 245 -10.43 -3.58 10.26
CA SER A 245 -10.36 -4.28 11.55
C SER A 245 -9.26 -3.75 12.47
N PRO A 246 -9.23 -4.15 13.76
CA PRO A 246 -8.09 -3.92 14.65
C PRO A 246 -6.75 -4.48 14.12
N ARG A 247 -6.79 -5.40 13.13
CA ARG A 247 -5.62 -5.99 12.47
C ARG A 247 -5.18 -5.22 11.23
N ALA A 248 -5.71 -4.02 10.95
CA ALA A 248 -5.40 -3.26 9.72
C ALA A 248 -3.90 -3.00 9.49
N ARG A 249 -3.09 -2.93 10.57
CA ARG A 249 -1.64 -2.75 10.53
C ARG A 249 -0.84 -4.06 10.62
N GLN A 250 -1.53 -5.19 10.66
CA GLN A 250 -0.94 -6.52 10.71
C GLN A 250 -0.87 -7.11 9.29
N PRO A 251 -0.13 -8.20 9.05
CA PRO A 251 -0.01 -8.78 7.72
C PRO A 251 -1.35 -9.19 7.11
N PHE A 252 -1.59 -8.83 5.85
CA PHE A 252 -2.62 -9.42 5.00
C PHE A 252 -1.96 -10.32 3.96
N VAL A 253 -2.04 -11.63 4.18
CA VAL A 253 -1.42 -12.62 3.29
C VAL A 253 -2.51 -13.23 2.43
N ALA A 254 -2.42 -13.05 1.11
CA ALA A 254 -3.35 -13.63 0.14
C ALA A 254 -2.70 -14.80 -0.62
N ILE A 255 -3.48 -15.85 -0.85
CA ILE A 255 -3.11 -16.98 -1.69
C ILE A 255 -4.31 -17.41 -2.53
N ASN A 256 -4.09 -17.59 -3.84
CA ASN A 256 -5.08 -18.15 -4.74
C ASN A 256 -4.81 -19.65 -4.88
N CYS A 257 -5.72 -20.47 -4.35
CA CYS A 257 -5.57 -21.92 -4.31
C CYS A 257 -5.67 -22.56 -5.70
N ALA A 258 -6.40 -21.94 -6.64
CA ALA A 258 -6.54 -22.43 -8.00
C ALA A 258 -5.32 -22.14 -8.89
N ALA A 259 -4.47 -21.18 -8.50
CA ALA A 259 -3.30 -20.77 -9.29
C ALA A 259 -2.05 -21.62 -9.01
N ILE A 260 -2.04 -22.44 -7.95
CA ILE A 260 -0.89 -23.20 -7.50
C ILE A 260 -1.15 -24.69 -7.77
N PRO A 261 -0.19 -25.43 -8.34
CA PRO A 261 -0.31 -26.88 -8.51
C PRO A 261 -0.57 -27.58 -7.18
N GLU A 262 -1.42 -28.61 -7.19
CA GLU A 262 -1.79 -29.38 -6.00
C GLU A 262 -0.57 -29.97 -5.27
N THR A 263 0.50 -30.29 -5.99
CA THR A 263 1.75 -30.80 -5.41
C THR A 263 2.51 -29.75 -4.58
N LEU A 264 2.29 -28.45 -4.84
CA LEU A 264 3.00 -27.35 -4.20
C LEU A 264 2.14 -26.60 -3.17
N ILE A 265 0.81 -26.70 -3.25
CA ILE A 265 -0.09 -25.95 -2.38
C ILE A 265 0.16 -26.23 -0.89
N GLU A 266 0.47 -27.48 -0.54
CA GLU A 266 0.76 -27.83 0.86
C GLU A 266 2.03 -27.14 1.36
N SER A 267 3.09 -27.14 0.55
CA SER A 267 4.34 -26.47 0.92
C SER A 267 4.20 -24.94 1.02
N GLU A 268 3.40 -24.33 0.15
CA GLU A 268 3.13 -22.90 0.20
C GLU A 268 2.29 -22.55 1.45
N LEU A 269 1.23 -23.30 1.74
CA LEU A 269 0.36 -23.04 2.88
C LEU A 269 1.07 -23.29 4.22
N PHE A 270 1.67 -24.47 4.39
CA PHE A 270 2.16 -24.96 5.69
C PHE A 270 3.67 -24.78 5.88
N GLY A 271 4.41 -24.52 4.81
CA GLY A 271 5.88 -24.40 4.86
C GLY A 271 6.57 -25.76 4.81
N ILE A 272 7.88 -25.73 4.59
CA ILE A 272 8.74 -26.91 4.54
C ILE A 272 9.84 -26.78 5.57
N SER A 273 10.07 -27.84 6.34
CA SER A 273 11.23 -27.95 7.21
C SER A 273 12.45 -28.54 6.50
N LYS A 274 13.64 -28.11 6.93
CA LYS A 274 14.92 -28.65 6.44
C LYS A 274 14.98 -30.16 6.67
N GLY A 275 15.28 -30.94 5.63
CA GLY A 275 15.42 -32.40 5.71
C GLY A 275 14.19 -33.22 5.31
N THR A 276 13.15 -32.59 4.74
CA THR A 276 12.01 -33.29 4.12
C THR A 276 12.36 -33.99 2.80
N ALA A 277 13.36 -33.48 2.08
CA ALA A 277 14.01 -34.12 0.94
C ALA A 277 15.47 -33.63 0.85
N THR A 278 16.32 -34.38 0.13
CA THR A 278 17.69 -33.95 -0.20
C THR A 278 17.65 -32.60 -0.94
N ASP A 279 18.47 -31.64 -0.50
CA ASP A 279 18.60 -30.26 -1.03
C ASP A 279 17.43 -29.28 -0.82
N VAL A 280 16.50 -29.53 0.11
CA VAL A 280 15.42 -28.57 0.41
C VAL A 280 15.73 -27.66 1.60
N GLU A 281 15.84 -26.36 1.34
CA GLU A 281 15.93 -25.32 2.36
C GLU A 281 14.60 -25.09 3.09
N ALA A 282 14.68 -24.64 4.34
CA ALA A 282 13.48 -24.36 5.12
C ALA A 282 12.72 -23.14 4.55
N ARG A 283 11.40 -23.27 4.41
CA ARG A 283 10.54 -22.21 3.89
C ARG A 283 9.32 -22.01 4.78
N ILE A 284 9.12 -20.77 5.21
CA ILE A 284 7.98 -20.37 6.05
C ILE A 284 6.70 -20.40 5.22
N GLY A 285 5.66 -21.08 5.72
CA GLY A 285 4.35 -21.19 5.07
C GLY A 285 3.50 -19.92 5.19
N LYS A 286 2.45 -19.81 4.36
CA LYS A 286 1.51 -18.68 4.38
C LYS A 286 0.76 -18.53 5.71
N PHE A 287 0.45 -19.64 6.38
CA PHE A 287 -0.18 -19.61 7.71
C PHE A 287 0.69 -18.89 8.75
N GLU A 288 1.99 -19.19 8.76
CA GLU A 288 2.95 -18.57 9.67
C GLU A 288 3.26 -17.12 9.27
N GLN A 289 3.38 -16.83 7.97
CA GLN A 289 3.52 -15.46 7.45
C GLN A 289 2.35 -14.55 7.87
N ALA A 290 1.14 -15.12 7.99
CA ALA A 290 -0.07 -14.39 8.35
C ALA A 290 -0.28 -14.24 9.87
N ASN A 291 0.63 -14.75 10.71
CA ASN A 291 0.48 -14.73 12.17
C ASN A 291 0.24 -13.30 12.70
N LYS A 292 -0.67 -13.15 13.66
CA LYS A 292 -1.24 -11.88 14.18
C LYS A 292 -2.09 -11.07 13.18
N GLY A 293 -2.12 -11.48 11.91
CA GLY A 293 -2.80 -10.80 10.81
C GLY A 293 -4.01 -11.55 10.27
N THR A 294 -4.17 -11.51 8.95
CA THR A 294 -5.25 -12.16 8.21
C THR A 294 -4.70 -12.99 7.05
N LEU A 295 -5.16 -14.23 6.94
CA LEU A 295 -4.92 -15.08 5.78
C LEU A 295 -6.17 -15.08 4.88
N PHE A 296 -6.00 -14.67 3.63
CA PHE A 296 -7.02 -14.72 2.60
C PHE A 296 -6.79 -15.92 1.67
N LEU A 297 -7.70 -16.88 1.71
CA LEU A 297 -7.71 -18.09 0.89
C LEU A 297 -8.70 -17.90 -0.26
N ASP A 298 -8.21 -17.48 -1.43
CA ASP A 298 -9.05 -17.34 -2.63
C ASP A 298 -9.21 -18.69 -3.33
N GLU A 299 -10.40 -18.90 -3.89
CA GLU A 299 -10.84 -20.14 -4.52
C GLU A 299 -10.61 -21.40 -3.66
N ILE A 300 -11.02 -21.36 -2.38
CA ILE A 300 -10.88 -22.48 -1.42
C ILE A 300 -11.53 -23.79 -1.93
N GLY A 301 -12.54 -23.68 -2.79
CA GLY A 301 -13.23 -24.83 -3.40
C GLY A 301 -12.40 -25.59 -4.45
N ASP A 302 -11.20 -25.11 -4.79
CA ASP A 302 -10.24 -25.78 -5.67
C ASP A 302 -9.16 -26.58 -4.92
N LEU A 303 -9.15 -26.52 -3.58
CA LEU A 303 -8.22 -27.35 -2.81
C LEU A 303 -8.53 -28.84 -2.93
N GLY A 304 -7.51 -29.67 -3.07
CA GLY A 304 -7.62 -31.11 -2.92
C GLY A 304 -7.98 -31.54 -1.49
N VAL A 305 -8.58 -32.72 -1.35
CA VAL A 305 -9.11 -33.23 -0.07
C VAL A 305 -8.01 -33.36 1.01
N SER A 306 -6.77 -33.68 0.61
CA SER A 306 -5.61 -33.72 1.52
C SER A 306 -5.32 -32.35 2.15
N ALA A 307 -5.22 -31.32 1.31
CA ALA A 307 -4.98 -29.95 1.77
C ALA A 307 -6.14 -29.44 2.64
N GLN A 308 -7.39 -29.76 2.28
CA GLN A 308 -8.57 -29.42 3.08
C GLN A 308 -8.49 -29.98 4.50
N ALA A 309 -8.05 -31.23 4.68
CA ALA A 309 -7.90 -31.85 6.00
C ALA A 309 -6.86 -31.13 6.87
N LYS A 310 -5.74 -30.70 6.28
CA LYS A 310 -4.71 -29.92 6.99
C LYS A 310 -5.19 -28.51 7.35
N VAL A 311 -5.90 -27.83 6.43
CA VAL A 311 -6.50 -26.51 6.71
C VAL A 311 -7.51 -26.61 7.87
N LEU A 312 -8.36 -27.64 7.88
CA LEU A 312 -9.28 -27.90 8.98
C LEU A 312 -8.55 -28.04 10.31
N ARG A 313 -7.44 -28.80 10.35
CA ARG A 313 -6.64 -29.00 11.55
C ARG A 313 -6.07 -27.68 12.08
N VAL A 314 -5.54 -26.82 11.20
CA VAL A 314 -5.05 -25.49 11.58
C VAL A 314 -6.18 -24.61 12.14
N LEU A 315 -7.37 -24.66 11.53
CA LEU A 315 -8.55 -23.92 12.00
C LEU A 315 -9.07 -24.40 13.36
N GLN A 316 -8.88 -25.68 13.68
CA GLN A 316 -9.29 -26.28 14.95
C GLN A 316 -8.28 -26.03 16.06
N GLU A 317 -7.00 -26.33 15.80
CA GLU A 317 -5.92 -26.30 16.79
C GLU A 317 -5.33 -24.88 16.96
N ARG A 318 -5.59 -23.96 16.02
CA ARG A 318 -4.94 -22.63 15.95
C ARG A 318 -3.42 -22.75 16.02
N ALA A 319 -2.88 -23.77 15.36
CA ALA A 319 -1.46 -24.02 15.23
C ALA A 319 -1.17 -24.64 13.86
N VAL A 320 0.04 -24.45 13.35
CA VAL A 320 0.49 -25.07 12.09
C VAL A 320 1.65 -26.02 12.32
N ASP A 321 1.57 -27.19 11.70
CA ASP A 321 2.66 -28.16 11.61
C ASP A 321 3.38 -27.96 10.27
N PRO A 322 4.65 -27.48 10.24
CA PRO A 322 5.42 -27.43 9.01
C PRO A 322 5.59 -28.82 8.42
N VAL A 323 5.58 -28.94 7.09
CA VAL A 323 5.78 -30.24 6.44
C VAL A 323 7.13 -30.82 6.88
N GLY A 324 7.10 -32.00 7.51
CA GLY A 324 8.27 -32.72 8.03
C GLY A 324 8.71 -32.39 9.46
N LYS A 325 8.11 -31.39 10.13
CA LYS A 325 8.41 -31.06 11.54
C LYS A 325 7.29 -31.57 12.44
N ARG A 326 7.63 -32.05 13.65
CA ARG A 326 6.65 -32.52 14.66
C ARG A 326 6.21 -31.45 15.67
N GLU A 327 6.76 -30.24 15.57
CA GLU A 327 6.51 -29.16 16.53
C GLU A 327 5.52 -28.16 15.92
N ALA A 328 4.34 -28.09 16.53
CA ALA A 328 3.28 -27.17 16.15
C ALA A 328 3.64 -25.74 16.55
N VAL A 329 3.44 -24.80 15.63
CA VAL A 329 3.63 -23.36 15.89
C VAL A 329 2.26 -22.73 16.18
N PRO A 330 2.01 -22.16 17.37
CA PRO A 330 0.74 -21.52 17.69
C PRO A 330 0.53 -20.26 16.83
N LEU A 331 -0.71 -20.07 16.37
CA LEU A 331 -1.10 -19.02 15.44
C LEU A 331 -2.27 -18.19 15.97
N ASP A 332 -2.10 -16.88 15.97
CA ASP A 332 -3.20 -15.92 16.15
C ASP A 332 -3.60 -15.34 14.79
N ILE A 333 -4.43 -16.06 14.04
CA ILE A 333 -4.80 -15.68 12.66
C ILE A 333 -6.31 -15.56 12.50
N ARG A 334 -6.71 -14.62 11.65
CA ARG A 334 -8.07 -14.52 11.13
C ARG A 334 -8.10 -15.11 9.73
N ILE A 335 -9.06 -15.99 9.43
CA ILE A 335 -9.18 -16.58 8.09
C ILE A 335 -10.34 -15.92 7.34
N ILE A 336 -10.07 -15.50 6.10
CA ILE A 336 -11.09 -15.11 5.15
C ILE A 336 -10.96 -16.06 3.96
N ALA A 337 -11.98 -16.86 3.67
CA ALA A 337 -12.00 -17.74 2.53
C ALA A 337 -12.94 -17.21 1.45
N ALA A 338 -12.60 -17.37 0.18
CA ALA A 338 -13.45 -17.01 -0.95
C ALA A 338 -13.60 -18.17 -1.93
N THR A 339 -14.74 -18.25 -2.59
CA THR A 339 -15.00 -19.24 -3.65
C THR A 339 -16.08 -18.78 -4.61
N ASN A 340 -15.97 -19.18 -5.87
CA ASN A 340 -17.04 -19.09 -6.86
C ASN A 340 -17.90 -20.37 -6.97
N LYS A 341 -17.45 -21.49 -6.39
CA LYS A 341 -18.12 -22.78 -6.48
C LYS A 341 -19.25 -22.89 -5.48
N ASN A 342 -20.25 -23.70 -5.83
CA ASN A 342 -21.26 -24.15 -4.88
C ASN A 342 -20.66 -25.25 -3.98
N LEU A 343 -20.20 -24.87 -2.78
CA LEU A 343 -19.59 -25.80 -1.83
C LEU A 343 -20.56 -26.90 -1.38
N GLU A 344 -21.86 -26.63 -1.28
CA GLU A 344 -22.86 -27.64 -0.90
C GLU A 344 -23.00 -28.73 -1.96
N ALA A 345 -22.90 -28.36 -3.24
CA ALA A 345 -22.83 -29.32 -4.33
C ALA A 345 -21.50 -30.10 -4.31
N ALA A 346 -20.39 -29.44 -4.00
CA ALA A 346 -19.07 -30.07 -3.89
C ALA A 346 -19.00 -31.10 -2.73
N ILE A 347 -19.68 -30.81 -1.61
CA ILE A 347 -19.84 -31.75 -0.49
C ILE A 347 -20.60 -33.00 -0.95
N LYS A 348 -21.72 -32.82 -1.66
CA LYS A 348 -22.50 -33.96 -2.20
C LYS A 348 -21.69 -34.79 -3.20
N ALA A 349 -20.77 -34.17 -3.93
CA ALA A 349 -19.87 -34.83 -4.86
C ALA A 349 -18.63 -35.46 -4.19
N GLY A 350 -18.43 -35.30 -2.88
CA GLY A 350 -17.27 -35.80 -2.15
C GLY A 350 -15.96 -35.06 -2.45
N THR A 351 -16.01 -33.93 -3.16
CA THR A 351 -14.83 -33.13 -3.52
C THR A 351 -14.52 -32.04 -2.51
N PHE A 352 -15.43 -31.77 -1.57
CA PHE A 352 -15.23 -30.83 -0.47
C PHE A 352 -15.71 -31.43 0.85
N ARG A 353 -14.98 -31.20 1.94
CA ARG A 353 -15.35 -31.73 3.26
C ARG A 353 -16.42 -30.88 3.94
N ASP A 354 -17.39 -31.54 4.55
CA ASP A 354 -18.49 -30.92 5.30
C ASP A 354 -18.00 -30.21 6.58
N ASP A 355 -17.11 -30.86 7.32
CA ASP A 355 -16.50 -30.32 8.55
C ASP A 355 -15.76 -28.99 8.32
N LEU A 356 -14.98 -28.89 7.24
CA LEU A 356 -14.30 -27.66 6.82
C LEU A 356 -15.30 -26.57 6.42
N TYR A 357 -16.35 -26.93 5.69
CA TYR A 357 -17.39 -25.98 5.27
C TYR A 357 -18.03 -25.28 6.47
N TYR A 358 -18.47 -26.04 7.48
CA TYR A 358 -19.10 -25.46 8.67
C TYR A 358 -18.12 -24.67 9.54
N ARG A 359 -16.83 -25.03 9.55
CA ARG A 359 -15.80 -24.27 10.27
C ARG A 359 -15.47 -22.93 9.59
N LEU A 360 -15.52 -22.87 8.27
CA LEU A 360 -15.31 -21.64 7.50
C LEU A 360 -16.55 -20.74 7.46
N LYS A 361 -17.75 -21.34 7.42
CA LYS A 361 -19.03 -20.61 7.31
C LYS A 361 -19.56 -20.14 8.68
N VAL A 362 -18.70 -19.48 9.47
CA VAL A 362 -19.16 -18.79 10.70
C VAL A 362 -19.92 -17.52 10.33
N VAL A 363 -19.33 -16.71 9.45
CA VAL A 363 -19.99 -15.58 8.81
C VAL A 363 -19.99 -15.80 7.31
N HIS A 364 -21.15 -15.68 6.68
CA HIS A 364 -21.30 -15.81 5.23
C HIS A 364 -21.53 -14.45 4.60
N VAL A 365 -20.69 -14.11 3.62
CA VAL A 365 -20.76 -12.88 2.84
C VAL A 365 -20.98 -13.25 1.38
N HIS A 366 -22.03 -12.71 0.77
CA HIS A 366 -22.30 -12.92 -0.65
C HIS A 366 -22.05 -11.65 -1.44
N THR A 367 -21.19 -11.73 -2.46
CA THR A 367 -20.98 -10.63 -3.41
C THR A 367 -21.95 -10.79 -4.57
N PRO A 368 -22.85 -9.81 -4.81
CA PRO A 368 -23.82 -9.88 -5.90
C PRO A 368 -23.12 -9.87 -7.26
N ALA A 369 -23.74 -10.52 -8.26
CA ALA A 369 -23.30 -10.39 -9.64
C ALA A 369 -23.66 -9.01 -10.18
N LEU A 370 -22.90 -8.49 -11.15
CA LEU A 370 -23.08 -7.12 -11.67
C LEU A 370 -24.48 -6.90 -12.27
N ARG A 371 -25.04 -7.95 -12.90
CA ARG A 371 -26.41 -7.96 -13.43
C ARG A 371 -27.52 -7.84 -12.37
N GLU A 372 -27.21 -8.13 -11.10
CA GLU A 372 -28.15 -7.99 -9.98
C GLU A 372 -28.15 -6.56 -9.42
N ILE A 373 -27.15 -5.75 -9.79
CA ILE A 373 -26.94 -4.38 -9.33
C ILE A 373 -26.75 -3.39 -10.50
N PRO A 374 -27.66 -3.37 -11.51
CA PRO A 374 -27.48 -2.53 -12.70
C PRO A 374 -27.46 -1.03 -12.37
N ALA A 375 -28.11 -0.62 -11.28
CA ALA A 375 -28.10 0.76 -10.79
C ALA A 375 -26.71 1.26 -10.35
N ASP A 376 -25.78 0.35 -10.03
CA ASP A 376 -24.43 0.69 -9.60
C ASP A 376 -23.44 0.76 -10.79
N ILE A 377 -23.81 0.25 -11.96
CA ILE A 377 -22.97 0.24 -13.17
C ILE A 377 -22.51 1.66 -13.56
N PRO A 378 -23.37 2.70 -13.60
CA PRO A 378 -22.92 4.05 -13.95
C PRO A 378 -21.85 4.60 -13.00
N LEU A 379 -21.93 4.27 -11.71
CA LEU A 379 -20.94 4.68 -10.72
C LEU A 379 -19.59 4.01 -11.00
N LEU A 380 -19.59 2.69 -11.23
CA LEU A 380 -18.39 1.92 -11.58
C LEU A 380 -17.76 2.42 -12.89
N VAL A 381 -18.57 2.70 -13.91
CA VAL A 381 -18.08 3.22 -15.19
C VAL A 381 -17.34 4.53 -15.00
N ASN A 382 -17.95 5.49 -14.29
CA ASN A 382 -17.33 6.79 -14.05
C ASN A 382 -16.02 6.65 -13.27
N TYR A 383 -15.99 5.78 -12.27
CA TYR A 383 -14.77 5.50 -11.51
C TYR A 383 -13.63 4.99 -12.41
N PHE A 384 -13.89 3.97 -13.24
CA PHE A 384 -12.85 3.41 -14.11
C PHE A 384 -12.40 4.41 -15.19
N LEU A 385 -13.30 5.25 -15.72
CA LEU A 385 -12.93 6.33 -16.64
C LEU A 385 -11.98 7.32 -15.98
N ASP A 386 -12.24 7.71 -14.73
CA ASP A 386 -11.40 8.63 -13.97
C ASP A 386 -10.04 8.00 -13.64
N LEU A 387 -10.06 6.75 -13.20
CA LEU A 387 -8.86 5.97 -12.89
C LEU A 387 -7.93 5.86 -14.10
N TYR A 388 -8.46 5.42 -15.25
CA TYR A 388 -7.65 5.20 -16.44
C TYR A 388 -7.31 6.49 -17.18
N SER A 389 -8.10 7.56 -17.03
CA SER A 389 -7.73 8.90 -17.52
C SER A 389 -6.46 9.39 -16.82
N SER A 390 -6.40 9.27 -15.50
CA SER A 390 -5.21 9.66 -14.72
C SER A 390 -4.02 8.75 -14.97
N GLN A 391 -4.21 7.42 -15.02
CA GLN A 391 -3.10 6.47 -15.21
C GLN A 391 -2.47 6.54 -16.60
N MET A 392 -3.26 6.85 -17.64
CA MET A 392 -2.78 6.88 -19.02
C MET A 392 -2.36 8.30 -19.48
N ASP A 393 -2.44 9.30 -18.60
CA ASP A 393 -2.26 10.72 -18.92
C ASP A 393 -3.08 11.16 -20.16
N ARG A 394 -4.36 10.79 -20.15
CA ARG A 394 -5.30 11.05 -21.25
C ARG A 394 -6.49 11.87 -20.77
N PRO A 395 -7.09 12.72 -21.62
CA PRO A 395 -8.30 13.44 -21.26
C PRO A 395 -9.44 12.48 -20.92
N ARG A 396 -10.17 12.81 -19.86
CA ARG A 396 -11.32 12.04 -19.40
C ARG A 396 -12.34 11.88 -20.53
N LYS A 397 -12.71 10.63 -20.81
CA LYS A 397 -13.78 10.30 -21.76
C LYS A 397 -15.13 10.18 -21.03
N LYS A 398 -16.23 10.29 -21.77
CA LYS A 398 -17.60 10.09 -21.27
C LYS A 398 -18.32 9.11 -22.18
N LEU A 399 -19.19 8.27 -21.62
CA LEU A 399 -20.10 7.46 -22.42
C LEU A 399 -21.27 8.32 -22.90
N SER A 400 -21.72 8.09 -24.13
CA SER A 400 -23.01 8.60 -24.58
C SER A 400 -24.15 7.93 -23.81
N ALA A 401 -25.32 8.57 -23.76
CA ALA A 401 -26.49 8.02 -23.05
C ALA A 401 -26.88 6.63 -23.56
N LYS A 402 -26.80 6.41 -24.89
CA LYS A 402 -27.05 5.11 -25.51
C LYS A 402 -26.02 4.06 -25.10
N ALA A 403 -24.73 4.41 -25.09
CA ALA A 403 -23.68 3.50 -24.65
C ALA A 403 -23.85 3.11 -23.17
N MET A 404 -24.21 4.07 -22.30
CA MET A 404 -24.50 3.79 -20.90
C MET A 404 -25.71 2.85 -20.74
N GLN A 405 -26.77 3.04 -21.52
CA GLN A 405 -27.92 2.14 -21.51
C GLN A 405 -27.52 0.71 -21.88
N ARG A 406 -26.69 0.52 -22.91
CA ARG A 406 -26.16 -0.80 -23.28
C ARG A 406 -25.34 -1.43 -22.17
N PHE A 407 -24.53 -0.64 -21.47
CA PHE A 407 -23.78 -1.11 -20.30
C PHE A 407 -24.71 -1.58 -19.18
N MET A 408 -25.84 -0.91 -18.95
CA MET A 408 -26.80 -1.32 -17.92
C MET A 408 -27.64 -2.54 -18.30
N GLU A 409 -27.89 -2.76 -19.59
CA GLU A 409 -28.68 -3.89 -20.12
C GLU A 409 -27.86 -5.19 -20.26
N TYR A 410 -26.54 -5.09 -20.42
CA TYR A 410 -25.68 -6.25 -20.62
C TYR A 410 -25.52 -7.09 -19.34
N SER A 411 -25.43 -8.40 -19.50
CA SER A 411 -25.42 -9.35 -18.36
C SER A 411 -24.08 -9.46 -17.63
N TRP A 412 -22.99 -8.96 -18.24
CA TRP A 412 -21.63 -8.98 -17.70
C TRP A 412 -21.21 -10.34 -17.10
N PRO A 413 -21.08 -11.41 -17.90
CA PRO A 413 -20.68 -12.73 -17.40
C PRO A 413 -19.33 -12.75 -16.68
N GLY A 414 -18.42 -11.82 -16.98
CA GLY A 414 -17.16 -11.64 -16.24
C GLY A 414 -17.22 -10.56 -15.15
N ASN A 415 -18.42 -10.11 -14.79
CA ASN A 415 -18.72 -9.11 -13.75
C ASN A 415 -17.85 -7.84 -13.88
N ILE A 416 -17.40 -7.29 -12.75
CA ILE A 416 -16.65 -6.03 -12.68
C ILE A 416 -15.33 -6.14 -13.46
N ARG A 417 -14.69 -7.31 -13.48
CA ARG A 417 -13.45 -7.54 -14.24
C ARG A 417 -13.66 -7.37 -15.75
N GLN A 418 -14.78 -7.85 -16.28
CA GLN A 418 -15.12 -7.64 -17.70
C GLN A 418 -15.45 -6.17 -17.97
N LEU A 419 -16.22 -5.52 -17.10
CA LEU A 419 -16.55 -4.10 -17.20
C LEU A 419 -15.29 -3.23 -17.23
N GLU A 420 -14.36 -3.47 -16.32
CA GLU A 420 -13.09 -2.76 -16.22
C GLU A 420 -12.25 -2.93 -17.50
N ASN A 421 -12.12 -4.17 -17.99
CA ASN A 421 -11.38 -4.47 -19.21
C ASN A 421 -11.98 -3.76 -20.44
N GLU A 422 -13.31 -3.73 -20.54
CA GLU A 422 -13.99 -3.05 -21.63
C GLU A 422 -13.76 -1.54 -21.58
N ILE A 423 -13.85 -0.90 -20.41
CA ILE A 423 -13.55 0.52 -20.25
C ILE A 423 -12.09 0.82 -20.61
N LYS A 424 -11.15 -0.02 -20.15
CA LYS A 424 -9.73 0.11 -20.48
C LYS A 424 -9.50 0.02 -21.99
N ARG A 425 -10.16 -0.92 -22.68
CA ARG A 425 -10.14 -1.06 -24.14
C ARG A 425 -10.64 0.22 -24.82
N LEU A 426 -11.78 0.75 -24.38
CA LEU A 426 -12.39 1.95 -24.94
C LEU A 426 -11.54 3.21 -24.73
N MET A 427 -10.85 3.33 -23.59
CA MET A 427 -9.89 4.42 -23.31
C MET A 427 -8.72 4.44 -24.31
N VAL A 428 -8.31 3.27 -24.81
CA VAL A 428 -7.25 3.13 -25.81
C VAL A 428 -7.77 3.35 -27.23
N MET A 429 -8.89 2.72 -27.59
CA MET A 429 -9.42 2.66 -28.96
C MET A 429 -10.09 3.96 -29.42
N VAL A 430 -10.76 4.68 -28.51
CA VAL A 430 -11.55 5.87 -28.88
C VAL A 430 -10.65 7.10 -28.87
N ARG A 431 -10.48 7.75 -30.03
CA ARG A 431 -9.68 8.98 -30.13
C ARG A 431 -10.41 10.22 -29.58
N GLY A 432 -11.74 10.26 -29.64
CA GLY A 432 -12.57 11.37 -29.14
C GLY A 432 -12.80 11.36 -27.63
N THR A 433 -13.49 12.39 -27.13
CA THR A 433 -13.89 12.52 -25.71
C THR A 433 -15.18 11.77 -25.39
N THR A 434 -15.99 11.42 -26.39
CA THR A 434 -17.24 10.69 -26.23
C THR A 434 -17.13 9.28 -26.78
N ILE A 435 -17.50 8.30 -25.97
CA ILE A 435 -17.60 6.88 -26.32
C ILE A 435 -19.05 6.61 -26.73
N ASN A 436 -19.26 6.27 -28.00
CA ASN A 436 -20.57 5.97 -28.57
C ASN A 436 -20.84 4.46 -28.59
N GLU A 437 -22.07 4.05 -28.91
CA GLU A 437 -22.48 2.63 -28.87
C GLU A 437 -21.87 1.79 -30.01
N ASP A 438 -21.41 2.44 -31.08
CA ASP A 438 -20.87 1.82 -32.29
C ASP A 438 -19.50 1.17 -32.10
N VAL A 439 -18.71 1.67 -31.14
CA VAL A 439 -17.38 1.16 -30.78
C VAL A 439 -17.41 0.06 -29.72
N LEU A 440 -18.58 -0.22 -29.14
CA LEU A 440 -18.76 -1.29 -28.16
C LEU A 440 -18.64 -2.65 -28.84
N GLU A 441 -18.23 -3.67 -28.09
CA GLU A 441 -18.24 -5.06 -28.59
C GLU A 441 -19.66 -5.47 -29.02
N GLU A 442 -19.76 -6.29 -30.06
CA GLU A 442 -21.03 -6.67 -30.68
C GLU A 442 -22.03 -7.25 -29.67
N GLY A 443 -21.55 -8.07 -28.72
CA GLY A 443 -22.37 -8.64 -27.65
C GLY A 443 -22.91 -7.62 -26.63
N ILE A 444 -22.26 -6.46 -26.49
CA ILE A 444 -22.69 -5.35 -25.62
C ILE A 444 -23.60 -4.40 -26.40
N ARG A 445 -23.27 -4.14 -27.68
CA ARG A 445 -24.00 -3.23 -28.57
C ARG A 445 -25.41 -3.76 -28.90
N CYS A 446 -25.49 -5.05 -29.20
CA CYS A 446 -26.72 -5.78 -29.37
C CYS A 446 -26.73 -6.88 -28.31
N PRO A 447 -27.14 -6.57 -27.06
CA PRO A 447 -27.36 -7.65 -26.11
C PRO A 447 -28.41 -8.52 -26.78
N VAL A 448 -27.99 -9.74 -27.16
CA VAL A 448 -28.94 -10.74 -27.63
C VAL A 448 -29.91 -10.84 -26.48
N GLN A 449 -31.09 -10.27 -26.67
CA GLN A 449 -32.22 -10.64 -25.85
C GLN A 449 -32.33 -12.13 -26.13
N MET A 450 -31.71 -12.93 -25.26
CA MET A 450 -32.27 -14.20 -24.90
C MET A 450 -33.65 -13.80 -24.40
N THR A 451 -34.58 -13.69 -25.35
CA THR A 451 -35.99 -13.90 -25.14
C THR A 451 -36.13 -15.37 -24.74
N GLY A 452 -35.50 -15.75 -23.62
CA GLY A 452 -36.19 -16.53 -22.63
C GLY A 452 -37.37 -15.67 -22.21
N GLY A 453 -38.41 -15.68 -23.04
CA GLY A 453 -39.72 -15.27 -22.61
C GLY A 453 -39.94 -16.06 -21.33
N THR A 454 -39.96 -15.34 -20.21
CA THR A 454 -40.65 -15.82 -19.03
C THR A 454 -42.02 -16.26 -19.53
N VAL A 455 -42.24 -17.56 -19.59
CA VAL A 455 -43.56 -18.12 -19.72
C VAL A 455 -44.26 -17.66 -18.46
N ASP A 456 -45.03 -16.58 -18.57
CA ASP A 456 -45.91 -16.12 -17.51
C ASP A 456 -46.81 -17.30 -17.14
N PRO A 457 -46.74 -17.83 -15.89
CA PRO A 457 -47.60 -18.93 -15.48
C PRO A 457 -49.06 -18.50 -15.34
N LYS A 458 -49.41 -17.23 -15.59
CA LYS A 458 -50.78 -16.75 -15.57
C LYS A 458 -51.36 -16.67 -16.98
N GLY A 459 -51.86 -17.82 -17.46
CA GLY A 459 -52.92 -17.86 -18.48
C GLY A 459 -52.59 -18.50 -19.82
N ARG A 460 -51.38 -19.05 -20.03
CA ARG A 460 -51.02 -19.75 -21.28
C ARG A 460 -50.76 -21.23 -21.00
N SER A 461 -51.44 -22.11 -21.74
CA SER A 461 -51.12 -23.53 -21.69
C SER A 461 -49.79 -23.82 -22.39
N LEU A 462 -49.01 -24.77 -21.89
CA LEU A 462 -47.78 -25.25 -22.53
C LEU A 462 -48.00 -25.59 -24.01
N HIS A 463 -49.20 -26.11 -24.33
CA HIS A 463 -49.58 -26.43 -25.70
C HIS A 463 -49.59 -25.19 -26.61
N GLN A 464 -50.14 -24.06 -26.16
CA GLN A 464 -50.19 -22.82 -26.94
C GLN A 464 -48.80 -22.22 -27.17
N ALA A 465 -47.94 -22.25 -26.14
CA ALA A 465 -46.58 -21.73 -26.25
C ALA A 465 -45.72 -22.54 -27.25
N VAL A 466 -45.88 -23.87 -27.23
CA VAL A 466 -45.20 -24.77 -28.18
C VAL A 466 -45.75 -24.56 -29.59
N ASP A 467 -47.07 -24.42 -29.76
CA ASP A 467 -47.68 -24.22 -31.08
C ASP A 467 -47.25 -22.89 -31.72
N GLU A 468 -47.17 -21.79 -30.97
CA GLU A 468 -46.67 -20.50 -31.46
C GLU A 468 -45.19 -20.54 -31.84
N LEU A 469 -44.37 -21.21 -31.03
CA LEU A 469 -42.95 -21.38 -31.31
C LEU A 469 -42.74 -22.20 -32.58
N GLU A 470 -43.48 -23.31 -32.73
CA GLU A 470 -43.46 -24.13 -33.94
C GLU A 470 -43.88 -23.31 -35.18
N GLN A 471 -44.95 -22.52 -35.06
CA GLN A 471 -45.40 -21.64 -36.14
C GLN A 471 -44.33 -20.65 -36.58
N ARG A 472 -43.68 -20.00 -35.61
CA ARG A 472 -42.64 -19.01 -35.87
C ARG A 472 -41.44 -19.64 -36.55
N MET A 473 -40.93 -20.75 -36.01
CA MET A 473 -39.78 -21.46 -36.57
C MET A 473 -40.05 -21.97 -38.00
N ILE A 474 -41.25 -22.46 -38.27
CA ILE A 474 -41.64 -22.92 -39.61
C ILE A 474 -41.70 -21.73 -40.59
N LYS A 475 -42.31 -20.59 -40.21
CA LYS A 475 -42.42 -19.40 -41.07
C LYS A 475 -41.05 -18.79 -41.39
N GLU A 476 -40.21 -18.58 -40.38
CA GLU A 476 -38.86 -18.03 -40.55
C GLU A 476 -37.98 -18.93 -41.42
N THR A 477 -38.07 -20.25 -41.23
CA THR A 477 -37.28 -21.19 -42.03
C THR A 477 -37.82 -21.36 -43.45
N LEU A 478 -39.14 -21.19 -43.67
CA LEU A 478 -39.72 -21.10 -45.01
C LEU A 478 -39.19 -19.85 -45.74
N LEU A 479 -39.19 -18.69 -45.08
CA LEU A 479 -38.64 -17.44 -45.64
C LEU A 479 -37.15 -17.59 -46.00
N ALA A 480 -36.34 -18.09 -45.06
CA ALA A 480 -34.90 -18.27 -45.25
C ALA A 480 -34.55 -19.29 -46.37
N CYS A 481 -35.46 -20.21 -46.68
CA CYS A 481 -35.28 -21.21 -47.75
C CYS A 481 -36.11 -20.87 -49.01
N ARG A 482 -36.55 -19.62 -49.18
CA ARG A 482 -37.36 -19.16 -50.32
C ARG A 482 -38.56 -20.07 -50.62
N PHE A 483 -39.25 -20.50 -49.56
CA PHE A 483 -40.42 -21.37 -49.59
C PHE A 483 -40.17 -22.78 -50.17
N ASN A 484 -38.92 -23.23 -50.28
CA ASN A 484 -38.59 -24.60 -50.66
C ASN A 484 -38.83 -25.57 -49.49
N GLN A 485 -39.99 -26.22 -49.49
CA GLN A 485 -40.44 -27.12 -48.41
C GLN A 485 -39.48 -28.30 -48.15
N VAL A 486 -38.74 -28.78 -49.16
CA VAL A 486 -37.78 -29.89 -48.98
C VAL A 486 -36.56 -29.41 -48.21
N GLN A 487 -36.04 -28.24 -48.55
CA GLN A 487 -34.91 -27.63 -47.84
C GLN A 487 -35.31 -27.17 -46.44
N THR A 488 -36.51 -26.59 -46.28
CA THR A 488 -37.05 -26.21 -44.98
C THR A 488 -37.22 -27.41 -44.04
N ALA A 489 -37.72 -28.54 -44.53
CA ALA A 489 -37.86 -29.76 -43.72
C ALA A 489 -36.51 -30.27 -43.25
N LYS A 490 -35.51 -30.32 -44.16
CA LYS A 490 -34.14 -30.73 -43.84
C LYS A 490 -33.48 -29.81 -42.80
N ARG A 491 -33.68 -28.49 -42.92
CA ARG A 491 -33.11 -27.49 -42.00
C ARG A 491 -33.77 -27.52 -40.62
N LEU A 492 -35.04 -27.89 -40.53
CA LEU A 492 -35.77 -28.08 -39.27
C LEU A 492 -35.60 -29.50 -38.67
N GLY A 493 -34.85 -30.39 -39.32
CA GLY A 493 -34.69 -31.78 -38.86
C GLY A 493 -35.97 -32.63 -38.96
N LEU A 494 -36.92 -32.24 -39.83
CA LEU A 494 -38.20 -32.94 -40.02
C LEU A 494 -38.20 -33.72 -41.34
N SER A 495 -39.01 -34.78 -41.40
CA SER A 495 -39.35 -35.41 -42.68
C SER A 495 -40.25 -34.48 -43.50
N ARG A 496 -40.20 -34.58 -44.84
CA ARG A 496 -41.06 -33.76 -45.73
C ARG A 496 -42.54 -33.90 -45.37
N GLN A 497 -43.00 -35.12 -45.10
CA GLN A 497 -44.38 -35.38 -44.66
C GLN A 497 -44.68 -34.78 -43.28
N GLY A 498 -43.70 -34.81 -42.36
CA GLY A 498 -43.81 -34.18 -41.04
C GLY A 498 -43.97 -32.66 -41.10
N LEU A 499 -43.22 -32.00 -41.98
CA LEU A 499 -43.37 -30.56 -42.23
C LEU A 499 -44.76 -30.23 -42.82
N ILE A 500 -45.23 -30.97 -43.82
CA ILE A 500 -46.55 -30.76 -44.44
C ILE A 500 -47.68 -30.92 -43.40
N LYS A 501 -47.58 -31.92 -42.52
CA LYS A 501 -48.55 -32.16 -41.45
C LYS A 501 -48.58 -31.00 -40.44
N LYS A 502 -47.41 -30.44 -40.10
CA LYS A 502 -47.30 -29.27 -39.21
C LYS A 502 -47.79 -27.98 -39.86
N ILE A 503 -47.49 -27.75 -41.14
CA ILE A 503 -48.01 -26.60 -41.92
C ILE A 503 -49.55 -26.61 -41.94
N LYS A 504 -50.15 -27.79 -42.17
CA LYS A 504 -51.61 -27.95 -42.18
C LYS A 504 -52.23 -27.81 -40.79
N ARG A 505 -51.59 -28.37 -39.75
CA ARG A 505 -52.04 -28.23 -38.34
C ARG A 505 -52.06 -26.78 -37.89
N HIS A 506 -51.09 -26.00 -38.33
CA HIS A 506 -50.90 -24.60 -37.96
C HIS A 506 -51.54 -23.60 -38.93
N ASN A 507 -52.34 -24.06 -39.92
CA ASN A 507 -52.97 -23.23 -40.94
C ASN A 507 -52.02 -22.23 -41.64
N ILE A 508 -50.78 -22.64 -41.88
CA ILE A 508 -49.78 -21.78 -42.55
C ILE A 508 -50.05 -21.83 -44.06
N GLN A 509 -50.59 -20.73 -44.61
CA GLN A 509 -50.80 -20.60 -46.06
C GLN A 509 -49.49 -20.22 -46.76
N VAL A 510 -48.74 -21.23 -47.21
CA VAL A 510 -47.42 -21.06 -47.83
C VAL A 510 -47.49 -20.23 -49.13
N ASN A 511 -48.58 -20.31 -49.88
CA ASN A 511 -48.78 -19.51 -51.10
C ASN A 511 -48.99 -18.04 -50.75
N HIS A 512 -49.88 -17.73 -49.80
CA HIS A 512 -50.12 -16.35 -49.34
C HIS A 512 -48.86 -15.67 -48.79
N LEU A 513 -48.06 -16.40 -47.98
CA LEU A 513 -46.79 -15.88 -47.45
C LEU A 513 -45.73 -15.66 -48.54
N ARG A 514 -45.79 -16.43 -49.63
CA ARG A 514 -44.91 -16.24 -50.79
C ARG A 514 -45.34 -15.01 -51.57
N ASP A 515 -46.64 -14.84 -51.77
CA ASP A 515 -47.20 -13.71 -52.52
C ASP A 515 -46.99 -12.39 -51.76
N GLU A 516 -47.15 -12.35 -50.42
CA GLU A 516 -46.82 -11.16 -49.61
C GLU A 516 -45.35 -10.70 -49.72
N VAL A 517 -44.42 -11.63 -49.92
CA VAL A 517 -42.96 -11.35 -49.96
C VAL A 517 -42.48 -11.02 -51.38
N TYR A 518 -43.17 -11.49 -52.41
CA TYR A 518 -42.78 -11.30 -53.81
C TYR A 518 -43.70 -10.36 -54.61
N GLU A 519 -44.88 -9.99 -54.09
CA GLU A 519 -45.82 -9.03 -54.69
C GLU A 519 -46.03 -7.74 -53.86
N SER A 520 -45.27 -7.53 -52.77
CA SER A 520 -45.15 -6.18 -52.20
C SER A 520 -44.26 -5.31 -53.11
N PRO A 521 -44.71 -4.12 -53.54
CA PRO A 521 -43.99 -3.27 -54.49
C PRO A 521 -42.61 -2.79 -54.03
#